data_AF-A0A4Q3A8H9-F1
#
_entry.id   AF-A0A4Q3A8H9-F1
#
_cell.length_a   1.000
_cell.length_b   1.000
_cell.length_c   1.000
_cell.angle_alpha   90.00
_cell.angle_beta   90.00
_cell.angle_gamma   90.00
#
_symmetry.space_group_name_H-M   'P 1'
#
loop_
_entity.id
_entity.type
_entity.pdbx_description
1 polymer ?
#
loop_
_entity_poly.entity_id
_entity_poly.type
_entity_poly.pdbx_seq_one_letter_code
_entity_poly.pdbx_strand_id
1 'polypeptide(L)'
;MVKNADDRSQTNRRAYLRFDLGLARAAGLREAELTLTLVPSALGFGSLVPDSHFRVYGLLSEAEDSWPESGITWKNAPGHLPDRPDIHTPDPARTTPVGDFTIRQGRASGTVTLTGKALLDFLATDTNGLATFIVCRLTNESAQGGLVHAFASKEHENAHPPALKLRFANP
;
A
#
# COMPACT_ATOMS: atom_id res chain seq x y z
N MET A 1 -6.48 2.04 5.15
CA MET A 1 -6.84 3.47 4.95
C MET A 1 -5.59 4.29 4.71
N VAL A 2 -5.67 5.38 3.95
CA VAL A 2 -4.53 6.22 3.57
C VAL A 2 -4.90 7.71 3.61
N LYS A 3 -4.04 8.54 4.20
CA LYS A 3 -4.19 10.00 4.32
C LYS A 3 -2.82 10.67 4.37
N ASN A 4 -2.66 11.78 3.65
CA ASN A 4 -1.51 12.66 3.74
C ASN A 4 -1.94 14.13 3.93
N ALA A 5 -1.46 14.77 4.98
CA ALA A 5 -1.71 16.15 5.34
C ALA A 5 -0.43 16.76 5.96
N ASP A 6 0.16 17.75 5.28
CA ASP A 6 1.41 18.41 5.71
C ASP A 6 1.28 19.12 7.07
N ASP A 7 0.13 19.75 7.33
CA ASP A 7 -0.11 20.56 8.54
C ASP A 7 -0.41 19.72 9.80
N ARG A 8 -0.70 18.42 9.63
CA ARG A 8 -1.01 17.47 10.72
C ARG A 8 -0.49 16.08 10.43
N SER A 9 0.83 15.93 10.40
CA SER A 9 1.52 14.64 10.24
C SER A 9 1.02 13.55 11.21
N GLN A 10 0.56 13.92 12.40
CA GLN A 10 -0.02 13.00 13.39
C GLN A 10 -1.28 12.27 12.91
N THR A 11 -1.99 12.81 11.90
CA THR A 11 -3.18 12.19 11.31
C THR A 11 -2.89 11.41 10.04
N ASN A 12 -1.63 11.41 9.57
CA ASN A 12 -1.22 10.69 8.39
C ASN A 12 -1.44 9.19 8.57
N ARG A 13 -1.83 8.54 7.47
CA ARG A 13 -2.14 7.11 7.43
C ARG A 13 -1.51 6.51 6.19
N ARG A 14 -0.89 5.37 6.36
CA ARG A 14 -0.48 4.46 5.28
C ARG A 14 -1.29 3.18 5.40
N ALA A 15 -1.52 2.49 4.30
CA ALA A 15 -2.06 1.14 4.35
C ALA A 15 -0.91 0.14 4.24
N TYR A 16 -0.97 -0.92 5.04
CA TYR A 16 -0.03 -2.03 5.02
C TYR A 16 -0.78 -3.28 4.60
N LEU A 17 -0.23 -4.01 3.62
CA LEU A 17 -0.79 -5.24 3.08
C LEU A 17 0.30 -6.30 3.16
N ARG A 18 -0.02 -7.50 3.64
CA ARG A 18 0.89 -8.64 3.57
C ARG A 18 0.23 -9.80 2.85
N PHE A 19 0.99 -10.44 1.97
CA PHE A 19 0.58 -11.65 1.27
C PHE A 19 1.53 -12.78 1.64
N ASP A 20 0.95 -13.94 1.97
CA ASP A 20 1.68 -15.19 2.06
C ASP A 20 1.77 -15.79 0.65
N LEU A 21 2.99 -15.85 0.11
CA LEU A 21 3.30 -16.41 -1.20
C LEU A 21 3.54 -17.93 -1.12
N GLY A 22 3.60 -18.48 0.09
CA GLY A 22 3.94 -19.87 0.36
C GLY A 22 5.32 -20.25 -0.19
N LEU A 23 5.46 -21.50 -0.61
CA LEU A 23 6.66 -22.01 -1.28
C LEU A 23 6.72 -21.66 -2.77
N ALA A 24 5.83 -20.80 -3.28
CA ALA A 24 5.86 -20.34 -4.67
C ALA A 24 7.07 -19.40 -4.86
N ARG A 25 8.26 -20.00 -4.85
CA ARG A 25 9.54 -19.32 -4.98
C ARG A 25 9.57 -18.62 -6.33
N ALA A 26 10.19 -17.44 -6.36
CA ALA A 26 10.39 -16.57 -7.52
C ALA A 26 10.86 -17.25 -8.82
N ALA A 27 11.36 -18.48 -8.76
CA ALA A 27 11.77 -19.27 -9.92
C ALA A 27 10.61 -19.42 -10.91
N GLY A 28 10.72 -18.72 -12.03
CA GLY A 28 9.75 -18.77 -13.11
C GLY A 28 8.58 -17.79 -12.97
N LEU A 29 8.58 -16.86 -12.01
CA LEU A 29 7.57 -15.79 -11.97
C LEU A 29 7.69 -14.92 -13.25
N ARG A 30 6.57 -14.73 -13.97
CA ARG A 30 6.52 -14.00 -15.25
C ARG A 30 5.68 -12.75 -15.17
N GLU A 31 4.59 -12.81 -14.43
CA GLU A 31 3.70 -11.66 -14.27
C GLU A 31 3.17 -11.60 -12.84
N ALA A 32 2.97 -10.38 -12.37
CA ALA A 32 2.36 -10.08 -11.11
C ALA A 32 1.34 -8.95 -11.29
N GLU A 33 0.22 -9.07 -10.60
CA GLU A 33 -0.86 -8.09 -10.60
C GLU A 33 -1.37 -7.90 -9.18
N LEU A 34 -1.25 -6.67 -8.66
CA LEU A 34 -1.81 -6.26 -7.37
C LEU A 34 -3.10 -5.47 -7.60
N THR A 35 -4.21 -5.96 -7.08
CA THR A 35 -5.52 -5.32 -7.19
C THR A 35 -6.00 -4.84 -5.83
N LEU A 36 -6.44 -3.58 -5.77
CA LEU A 36 -7.00 -2.92 -4.59
C LEU A 36 -8.43 -2.46 -4.88
N THR A 37 -9.36 -2.76 -3.98
CA THR A 37 -10.75 -2.29 -4.06
C THR A 37 -10.93 -1.06 -3.18
N LEU A 38 -11.19 0.09 -3.79
CA LEU A 38 -11.53 1.35 -3.14
C LEU A 38 -12.96 1.26 -2.59
N VAL A 39 -13.12 1.62 -1.31
CA VAL A 39 -14.40 1.66 -0.61
C VAL A 39 -14.58 2.99 0.11
N PRO A 40 -15.82 3.44 0.36
CA PRO A 40 -16.07 4.64 1.15
C PRO A 40 -15.50 4.49 2.56
N SER A 41 -14.72 5.47 3.02
CA SER A 41 -14.14 5.47 4.37
C SER A 41 -15.06 6.05 5.44
N ALA A 42 -16.11 6.76 5.04
CA ALA A 42 -16.92 7.64 5.88
C ALA A 42 -16.12 8.73 6.64
N LEU A 43 -14.87 9.02 6.24
CA LEU A 43 -13.98 9.95 6.94
C LEU A 43 -13.45 11.06 6.00
N GLY A 44 -13.82 12.30 6.30
CA GLY A 44 -13.39 13.49 5.58
C GLY A 44 -14.16 13.78 4.29
N PHE A 45 -13.83 14.88 3.64
CA PHE A 45 -14.57 15.41 2.49
C PHE A 45 -13.79 15.24 1.18
N GLY A 46 -14.43 14.61 0.18
CA GLY A 46 -13.83 14.41 -1.15
C GLY A 46 -13.57 15.70 -1.92
N SER A 47 -14.35 16.75 -1.68
CA SER A 47 -14.14 18.09 -2.27
C SER A 47 -12.87 18.78 -1.78
N LEU A 48 -12.32 18.36 -0.62
CA LEU A 48 -11.12 18.93 0.00
C LEU A 48 -9.85 18.12 -0.31
N VAL A 49 -9.93 17.20 -1.28
CA VAL A 49 -8.77 16.48 -1.79
C VAL A 49 -8.84 16.49 -3.31
N PRO A 50 -7.82 17.01 -4.01
CA PRO A 50 -7.78 16.96 -5.47
C PRO A 50 -7.56 15.52 -5.95
N ASP A 51 -7.36 15.36 -7.25
CA ASP A 51 -6.85 14.11 -7.81
C ASP A 51 -5.64 13.62 -7.00
N SER A 52 -5.79 12.43 -6.44
CA SER A 52 -4.89 11.89 -5.44
C SER A 52 -3.95 10.90 -6.10
N HIS A 53 -2.66 11.23 -6.13
CA HIS A 53 -1.60 10.35 -6.57
C HIS A 53 -1.18 9.45 -5.41
N PHE A 54 -1.07 8.16 -5.70
CA PHE A 54 -0.66 7.13 -4.75
C PHE A 54 0.58 6.41 -5.27
N ARG A 55 1.42 6.02 -4.33
CA ARG A 55 2.55 5.13 -4.57
C ARG A 55 2.44 3.91 -3.69
N VAL A 56 2.72 2.76 -4.29
CA VAL A 56 2.88 1.49 -3.57
C VAL A 56 4.36 1.18 -3.50
N TYR A 57 4.81 0.81 -2.30
CA TYR A 57 6.17 0.37 -2.02
C TYR A 57 6.17 -1.09 -1.61
N GLY A 58 7.19 -1.85 -2.02
CA GLY A 58 7.50 -3.16 -1.48
C GLY A 58 8.54 -3.04 -0.36
N LEU A 59 8.38 -3.81 0.71
CA LEU A 59 9.32 -3.87 1.83
C LEU A 59 10.50 -4.80 1.47
N LEU A 60 11.72 -4.27 1.47
CA LEU A 60 12.94 -5.03 1.16
C LEU A 60 13.51 -5.79 2.38
N SER A 61 13.12 -5.37 3.58
CA SER A 61 13.61 -5.95 4.84
C SER A 61 12.76 -7.16 5.21
N GLU A 62 13.21 -8.34 4.79
CA GLU A 62 12.51 -9.62 5.01
C GLU A 62 12.26 -9.94 6.51
N ALA A 63 13.09 -9.40 7.40
CA ALA A 63 12.92 -9.54 8.84
C ALA A 63 11.68 -8.78 9.36
N GLU A 64 11.27 -7.73 8.65
CA GLU A 64 10.16 -6.86 9.03
C GLU A 64 8.81 -7.32 8.47
N ASP A 65 8.75 -8.32 7.59
CA ASP A 65 7.48 -8.88 7.07
C ASP A 65 6.67 -9.64 8.12
N SER A 66 7.30 -10.05 9.22
CA SER A 66 6.67 -10.81 10.31
C SER A 66 5.83 -9.97 11.27
N TRP A 67 5.41 -8.76 10.85
CA TRP A 67 4.62 -7.85 11.68
C TRP A 67 3.25 -8.43 12.08
N PRO A 68 2.79 -8.18 13.31
CA PRO A 68 1.48 -8.65 13.75
C PRO A 68 0.35 -7.81 13.11
N GLU A 69 -0.75 -8.45 12.75
CA GLU A 69 -1.91 -7.78 12.13
C GLU A 69 -2.46 -6.64 13.01
N SER A 70 -2.41 -6.82 14.33
CA SER A 70 -2.68 -5.77 15.31
C SER A 70 -1.37 -5.27 15.93
N GLY A 71 -1.31 -3.98 16.27
CA GLY A 71 -0.21 -3.43 17.06
C GLY A 71 0.89 -2.71 16.27
N ILE A 72 0.79 -2.65 14.93
CA ILE A 72 1.54 -1.65 14.17
C ILE A 72 0.96 -0.25 14.44
N THR A 73 1.85 0.71 14.57
CA THR A 73 1.62 2.13 14.83
C THR A 73 2.50 2.92 13.87
N TRP A 74 2.30 4.23 13.77
CA TRP A 74 3.17 5.08 12.97
C TRP A 74 4.67 4.87 13.29
N LYS A 75 5.02 4.69 14.58
CA LYS A 75 6.43 4.61 15.04
C LYS A 75 7.12 3.27 14.81
N ASN A 76 6.37 2.16 14.79
CA ASN A 76 6.92 0.80 14.72
C ASN A 76 6.46 0.03 13.48
N ALA A 77 5.81 0.70 12.53
CA ALA A 77 5.38 0.04 11.30
C ALA A 77 6.60 -0.36 10.44
N PRO A 78 6.52 -1.48 9.70
CA PRO A 78 7.57 -1.92 8.79
C PRO A 78 7.99 -0.83 7.82
N GLY A 79 9.29 -0.73 7.55
CA GLY A 79 9.86 0.27 6.64
C GLY A 79 9.60 1.72 7.05
N HIS A 80 9.26 2.00 8.32
CA HIS A 80 9.10 3.38 8.82
C HIS A 80 10.41 3.90 9.42
N LEU A 81 10.76 5.17 9.14
CA LEU A 81 11.90 5.87 9.74
C LEU A 81 11.54 6.40 11.15
N PRO A 82 11.96 5.75 12.25
CA PRO A 82 11.51 6.12 13.60
C PRO A 82 11.95 7.54 13.99
N ASP A 83 13.11 7.96 13.49
CA ASP A 83 13.73 9.26 13.79
C ASP A 83 13.21 10.40 12.89
N ARG A 84 12.32 10.09 11.93
CA ARG A 84 11.73 11.07 10.99
C ARG A 84 10.22 10.89 10.89
N PRO A 85 9.49 11.12 11.99
CA PRO A 85 8.05 10.87 12.07
C PRO A 85 7.21 11.80 11.17
N ASP A 86 7.79 12.88 10.68
CA ASP A 86 7.18 13.84 9.75
C ASP A 86 7.13 13.33 8.30
N ILE A 87 7.98 12.38 7.93
CA ILE A 87 8.06 11.89 6.55
C ILE A 87 6.87 10.95 6.26
N HIS A 88 6.05 11.29 5.26
CA HIS A 88 4.90 10.47 4.87
C HIS A 88 5.29 9.22 4.08
N THR A 89 6.45 9.18 3.42
CA THR A 89 6.93 8.02 2.67
C THR A 89 7.74 7.05 3.54
N PRO A 90 7.77 5.76 3.22
CA PRO A 90 8.63 4.81 3.93
C PRO A 90 10.12 5.09 3.70
N ASP A 91 10.94 4.42 4.50
CA ASP A 91 12.40 4.45 4.45
C ASP A 91 12.90 3.93 3.09
N PRO A 92 13.55 4.77 2.27
CA PRO A 92 14.05 4.35 0.96
C PRO A 92 15.20 3.32 1.05
N ALA A 93 15.85 3.18 2.21
CA ALA A 93 16.86 2.13 2.41
C ALA A 93 16.24 0.74 2.65
N ARG A 94 14.95 0.68 3.02
CA ARG A 94 14.24 -0.56 3.36
C ARG A 94 13.03 -0.83 2.49
N THR A 95 12.73 0.05 1.53
CA THR A 95 11.58 -0.10 0.64
C THR A 95 11.92 0.33 -0.78
N THR A 96 11.20 -0.22 -1.75
CA THR A 96 11.33 0.16 -3.16
C THR A 96 9.96 0.49 -3.76
N PRO A 97 9.81 1.52 -4.60
CA PRO A 97 8.57 1.76 -5.35
C PRO A 97 8.26 0.58 -6.28
N VAL A 98 7.03 0.06 -6.22
CA VAL A 98 6.57 -1.05 -7.09
C VAL A 98 5.47 -0.63 -8.08
N GLY A 99 4.86 0.54 -7.88
CA GLY A 99 3.85 1.07 -8.79
C GLY A 99 3.22 2.36 -8.28
N ASP A 100 2.56 3.07 -9.18
CA ASP A 100 1.86 4.32 -8.93
C ASP A 100 0.46 4.28 -9.56
N PHE A 101 -0.50 5.00 -8.96
CA PHE A 101 -1.85 5.16 -9.52
C PHE A 101 -2.49 6.46 -9.06
N THR A 102 -3.56 6.88 -9.73
CA THR A 102 -4.33 8.08 -9.37
C THR A 102 -5.79 7.75 -9.11
N ILE A 103 -6.34 8.28 -8.00
CA ILE A 103 -7.78 8.31 -7.74
C ILE A 103 -8.27 9.72 -8.02
N ARG A 104 -9.23 9.84 -8.93
CA ARG A 104 -9.85 11.13 -9.28
C ARG A 104 -10.63 11.69 -8.10
N GLN A 105 -10.65 13.00 -7.97
CA GLN A 105 -11.40 13.70 -6.92
C GLN A 105 -12.86 13.22 -6.86
N GLY A 106 -13.37 13.06 -5.64
CA GLY A 106 -14.76 12.64 -5.39
C GLY A 106 -15.05 11.16 -5.64
N ARG A 107 -14.09 10.39 -6.18
CA ARG A 107 -14.26 8.94 -6.36
C ARG A 107 -14.07 8.22 -5.03
N ALA A 108 -15.14 7.65 -4.50
CA ALA A 108 -15.14 6.91 -3.24
C ALA A 108 -15.17 5.38 -3.41
N SER A 109 -15.32 4.88 -4.65
CA SER A 109 -15.37 3.45 -4.94
C SER A 109 -14.75 3.08 -6.30
N GLY A 110 -14.36 1.82 -6.43
CA GLY A 110 -13.83 1.24 -7.66
C GLY A 110 -12.67 0.29 -7.43
N THR A 111 -11.97 -0.06 -8.50
CA THR A 111 -10.83 -0.96 -8.47
C THR A 111 -9.61 -0.26 -9.05
N VAL A 112 -8.46 -0.50 -8.43
CA VAL A 112 -7.14 -0.09 -8.91
C VAL A 112 -6.33 -1.37 -9.11
N THR A 113 -5.65 -1.46 -10.24
CA THR A 113 -4.79 -2.60 -10.57
C THR A 113 -3.40 -2.08 -10.91
N LEU A 114 -2.39 -2.70 -10.32
CA LEU A 114 -0.98 -2.43 -10.54
C LEU A 114 -0.34 -3.66 -11.18
N THR A 115 0.34 -3.42 -12.28
CA THR A 115 1.17 -4.38 -13.00
C THR A 115 2.48 -3.71 -13.38
N GLY A 116 3.47 -4.50 -13.75
CA GLY A 116 4.70 -3.99 -14.36
C GLY A 116 5.97 -4.57 -13.76
N LYS A 117 7.09 -4.16 -14.35
CA LYS A 117 8.40 -4.74 -14.06
C LYS A 117 8.83 -4.50 -12.60
N ALA A 118 8.57 -3.33 -12.02
CA ALA A 118 8.98 -3.04 -10.65
C ALA A 118 8.29 -3.94 -9.62
N LEU A 119 6.99 -4.22 -9.79
CA LEU A 119 6.26 -5.17 -8.97
C LEU A 119 6.80 -6.59 -9.13
N LEU A 120 7.07 -7.00 -10.38
CA LEU A 120 7.65 -8.31 -10.68
C LEU A 120 9.04 -8.48 -10.07
N ASP A 121 9.92 -7.49 -10.24
CA ASP A 121 11.29 -7.51 -9.74
C ASP A 121 11.32 -7.59 -8.22
N PHE A 122 10.46 -6.82 -7.53
CA PHE A 122 10.31 -6.88 -6.08
C PHE A 122 9.92 -8.29 -5.60
N LEU A 123 8.86 -8.87 -6.19
CA LEU A 123 8.41 -10.20 -5.83
C LEU A 123 9.42 -11.30 -6.19
N ALA A 124 10.23 -11.08 -7.22
CA ALA A 124 11.28 -12.02 -7.61
C ALA A 124 12.47 -12.05 -6.64
N THR A 125 12.60 -11.05 -5.76
CA THR A 125 13.65 -10.98 -4.74
C THR A 125 13.22 -11.52 -3.37
N ASP A 126 11.95 -11.86 -3.19
CA ASP A 126 11.40 -12.42 -1.94
C ASP A 126 12.09 -13.73 -1.57
N THR A 127 12.45 -13.87 -0.29
CA THR A 127 13.18 -15.04 0.23
C THR A 127 12.48 -15.75 1.40
N ASN A 128 11.57 -15.06 2.08
CA ASN A 128 10.84 -15.55 3.25
C ASN A 128 9.41 -16.05 2.94
N GLY A 129 8.93 -15.88 1.69
CA GLY A 129 7.58 -16.24 1.26
C GLY A 129 6.51 -15.24 1.69
N LEU A 130 6.89 -14.05 2.17
CA LEU A 130 5.99 -13.02 2.68
C LEU A 130 6.30 -11.68 2.02
N ALA A 131 5.36 -11.18 1.21
CA ALA A 131 5.50 -9.86 0.61
C ALA A 131 4.67 -8.81 1.34
N THR A 132 5.31 -7.78 1.89
CA THR A 132 4.64 -6.59 2.43
C THR A 132 4.61 -5.43 1.42
N PHE A 133 3.43 -4.86 1.22
CA PHE A 133 3.20 -3.65 0.45
C PHE A 133 2.74 -2.49 1.35
N ILE A 134 3.24 -1.28 1.04
CA ILE A 134 2.90 -0.05 1.75
C ILE A 134 2.28 0.93 0.75
N VAL A 135 1.01 1.29 0.96
CA VAL A 135 0.30 2.25 0.11
C VAL A 135 0.32 3.63 0.78
N CYS A 136 0.89 4.60 0.08
CA CYS A 136 0.99 5.99 0.52
C CYS A 136 0.27 6.91 -0.47
N ARG A 137 -0.40 7.96 0.04
CA ARG A 137 -0.93 9.02 -0.80
C ARG A 137 0.13 10.11 -0.86
N LEU A 138 0.65 10.41 -2.04
CA LEU A 138 1.64 11.47 -2.20
C LEU A 138 0.98 12.86 -2.19
N THR A 139 -0.24 12.96 -2.71
CA THR A 139 -0.98 14.22 -2.75
C THR A 139 -1.51 14.60 -1.36
N ASN A 140 -1.33 15.86 -0.98
CA ASN A 140 -1.91 16.44 0.23
C ASN A 140 -3.37 16.83 0.06
N GLU A 141 -4.08 16.97 1.18
CA GLU A 141 -5.39 17.63 1.17
C GLU A 141 -5.26 19.12 0.84
N SER A 142 -6.26 19.69 0.17
CA SER A 142 -6.28 21.11 -0.16
C SER A 142 -6.77 21.98 1.02
N ALA A 143 -7.46 21.37 1.97
CA ALA A 143 -7.87 21.99 3.22
C ALA A 143 -8.07 20.93 4.32
N GLN A 144 -8.10 21.39 5.57
CA GLN A 144 -8.33 20.54 6.73
C GLN A 144 -9.58 19.67 6.55
N GLY A 145 -9.43 18.38 6.85
CA GLY A 145 -10.54 17.43 6.86
C GLY A 145 -10.78 16.79 5.49
N GLY A 146 -9.77 16.81 4.63
CA GLY A 146 -9.77 16.06 3.38
C GLY A 146 -10.00 14.57 3.59
N LEU A 147 -10.68 13.98 2.60
CA LEU A 147 -11.00 12.56 2.51
C LEU A 147 -9.82 11.66 2.88
N VAL A 148 -10.09 10.70 3.76
CA VAL A 148 -9.26 9.53 4.00
C VAL A 148 -9.67 8.48 2.96
N HIS A 149 -8.75 7.99 2.15
CA HIS A 149 -9.06 6.92 1.20
C HIS A 149 -9.04 5.57 1.92
N ALA A 150 -10.02 4.71 1.67
CA ALA A 150 -10.07 3.37 2.24
C ALA A 150 -10.03 2.32 1.13
N PHE A 151 -9.24 1.28 1.35
CA PHE A 151 -9.27 0.08 0.54
C PHE A 151 -9.88 -1.02 1.40
N ALA A 152 -10.70 -1.88 0.81
CA ALA A 152 -11.27 -3.03 1.49
C ALA A 152 -10.15 -3.89 2.10
N SER A 153 -10.39 -4.43 3.30
CA SER A 153 -9.53 -5.45 3.93
C SER A 153 -10.17 -6.84 3.77
N LYS A 154 -9.48 -7.90 4.23
CA LYS A 154 -10.05 -9.24 4.34
C LYS A 154 -11.27 -9.34 5.27
N GLU A 155 -11.47 -8.33 6.12
CA GLU A 155 -12.57 -8.24 7.07
C GLU A 155 -13.75 -7.41 6.54
N HIS A 156 -13.62 -6.82 5.35
CA HIS A 156 -14.70 -6.04 4.76
C HIS A 156 -15.83 -6.96 4.32
N GLU A 157 -17.07 -6.65 4.75
CA GLU A 157 -18.24 -7.53 4.59
C GLU A 157 -18.53 -7.91 3.13
N ASN A 158 -18.55 -6.91 2.23
CA ASN A 158 -19.11 -7.07 0.88
C ASN A 158 -18.16 -6.77 -0.28
N ALA A 159 -16.95 -6.25 -0.01
CA ALA A 159 -16.01 -5.82 -1.03
C ALA A 159 -14.83 -6.78 -1.06
N HIS A 160 -14.29 -7.02 -2.25
CA HIS A 160 -13.15 -7.92 -2.40
C HIS A 160 -11.92 -7.37 -1.68
N PRO A 161 -11.18 -8.21 -0.93
CA PRO A 161 -9.95 -7.80 -0.31
C PRO A 161 -8.85 -7.53 -1.34
N PRO A 162 -7.72 -6.93 -0.93
CA PRO A 162 -6.56 -6.79 -1.77
C PRO A 162 -6.13 -8.15 -2.29
N ALA A 163 -5.87 -8.25 -3.59
CA ALA A 163 -5.54 -9.51 -4.24
C ALA A 163 -4.20 -9.39 -4.97
N LEU A 164 -3.33 -10.36 -4.77
CA LEU A 164 -2.09 -10.51 -5.52
C LEU A 164 -2.20 -11.74 -6.41
N LYS A 165 -2.17 -11.53 -7.72
CA LYS A 165 -2.20 -12.59 -8.72
C LYS A 165 -0.83 -12.77 -9.31
N LEU A 166 -0.35 -14.01 -9.28
CA LEU A 166 0.95 -14.40 -9.81
C LEU A 166 0.76 -15.35 -11.00
N ARG A 167 1.54 -15.16 -12.06
CA ARG A 167 1.66 -16.12 -13.16
C ARG A 167 3.09 -16.57 -13.31
N PHE A 168 3.27 -17.88 -13.34
CA PHE A 168 4.55 -18.54 -13.50
C PHE A 168 4.68 -19.07 -14.93
N ALA A 169 5.90 -19.23 -15.42
CA ALA A 169 6.16 -19.99 -16.63
C ALA A 169 5.63 -21.41 -16.43
N ASN A 170 4.95 -21.97 -17.43
CA ASN A 170 4.66 -23.39 -17.42
C ASN A 170 5.98 -24.17 -17.34
N PRO A 171 6.02 -25.27 -16.56
CA PRO A 171 7.18 -26.15 -16.52
C PRO A 171 7.52 -26.73 -17.90
#